data_AF-A0A2W7HV82-F1
#
_entry.id   AF-A0A2W7HV82-F1
#
_cell.length_a   1.000
_cell.length_b   1.000
_cell.length_c   1.000
_cell.angle_alpha   90.00
_cell.angle_beta   90.00
_cell.angle_gamma   90.00
#
_symmetry.space_group_name_H-M   'P 1'
#
loop_
_entity.id
_entity.type
_entity.pdbx_description
1 polymer ?
#
loop_
_entity_poly.entity_id
_entity_poly.type
_entity_poly.pdbx_seq_one_letter_code
_entity_poly.pdbx_strand_id
1 'polypeptide(L)'
;MVSKVDARAPCAYLPRMPRSVRFSGVLMMGAVLLAMPSLAQSPRAAAGPRAIGTFGAWTAATVTESGHKVCYALARATRPGSTRDAPTLTVSHRPDRRDQVAFQGGSNRFQRNATAAVKVGDTDLAFYTHADTAYARDNAAAIAALRAGREAVATVPGPNGRGTANETFSLSGFTAAYEAISRECPAARR
;
A
#
# COMPACT_ATOMS: atom_id res chain seq x y z
N MET A 1 23.74 52.35 -15.47
CA MET A 1 23.80 51.74 -14.11
C MET A 1 24.16 50.28 -14.28
N VAL A 2 25.39 49.92 -13.88
CA VAL A 2 25.96 48.57 -13.97
C VAL A 2 26.17 48.07 -12.54
N SER A 3 25.65 46.89 -12.20
CA SER A 3 26.09 46.07 -11.05
C SER A 3 25.62 44.63 -11.30
N LYS A 4 26.50 43.67 -11.64
CA LYS A 4 27.52 42.97 -10.83
C LYS A 4 26.83 41.93 -9.92
N VAL A 5 26.68 40.69 -10.40
CA VAL A 5 27.57 39.50 -10.28
C VAL A 5 27.61 38.91 -8.87
N ASP A 6 27.12 37.68 -8.84
CA ASP A 6 27.25 36.54 -7.92
C ASP A 6 28.19 36.63 -6.70
N ALA A 7 27.67 36.19 -5.55
CA ALA A 7 28.45 35.77 -4.40
C ALA A 7 28.21 34.27 -4.12
N ARG A 8 29.18 33.44 -4.56
CA ARG A 8 29.36 32.06 -4.07
C ARG A 8 30.16 32.11 -2.77
N ALA A 9 29.69 31.41 -1.74
CA ALA A 9 30.44 31.12 -0.52
C ALA A 9 31.11 29.73 -0.59
N PRO A 10 32.24 29.52 0.12
CA PRO A 10 33.28 28.57 -0.26
C PRO A 10 33.12 27.15 0.29
N CYS A 11 33.60 26.19 -0.50
CA CYS A 11 33.83 24.80 -0.12
C CYS A 11 34.81 24.70 1.05
N ALA A 12 34.39 24.03 2.12
CA ALA A 12 35.25 23.64 3.23
C ALA A 12 36.20 22.52 2.81
N TYR A 13 37.47 22.78 3.07
CA TYR A 13 38.64 21.93 2.89
C TYR A 13 38.69 20.87 3.99
N LEU A 14 38.80 19.58 3.65
CA LEU A 14 39.34 18.58 4.57
C LEU A 14 40.47 17.78 3.92
N PRO A 15 41.63 17.66 4.60
CA PRO A 15 42.86 17.19 4.01
C PRO A 15 42.93 15.65 3.92
N ARG A 16 43.63 15.24 2.86
CA ARG A 16 44.03 13.88 2.49
C ARG A 16 45.09 13.37 3.47
N MET A 17 44.80 12.30 4.22
CA MET A 17 45.80 11.62 5.04
C MET A 17 46.58 10.54 4.27
N PRO A 18 47.84 10.26 4.67
CA PRO A 18 48.82 9.58 3.84
C PRO A 18 48.83 8.05 3.96
N ARG A 19 49.38 7.42 2.92
CA ARG A 19 49.74 6.00 2.81
C ARG A 19 51.00 5.66 3.62
N SER A 20 51.18 4.36 3.82
CA SER A 20 52.35 3.61 4.35
C SER A 20 52.33 3.42 5.89
N VAL A 21 52.65 2.26 6.45
CA VAL A 21 53.88 1.45 6.30
C VAL A 21 53.60 -0.05 6.56
N ARG A 22 54.36 -0.93 5.89
CA ARG A 22 54.40 -2.38 6.10
C ARG A 22 55.28 -2.72 7.31
N PHE A 23 54.84 -3.63 8.17
CA PHE A 23 55.72 -4.31 9.14
C PHE A 23 55.50 -5.84 9.06
N SER A 24 56.59 -6.54 8.76
CA SER A 24 56.75 -8.01 8.84
C SER A 24 57.30 -8.40 10.22
N GLY A 25 56.92 -9.59 10.73
CA GLY A 25 57.58 -10.28 11.86
C GLY A 25 56.60 -10.85 12.89
N VAL A 26 56.11 -12.09 12.78
CA VAL A 26 56.67 -13.39 13.26
C VAL A 26 56.12 -13.84 14.65
N LEU A 27 55.46 -15.01 14.61
CA LEU A 27 55.16 -16.06 15.61
C LEU A 27 55.10 -15.78 17.13
N MET A 28 53.99 -16.22 17.76
CA MET A 28 54.00 -17.08 18.96
C MET A 28 52.63 -17.73 19.19
N MET A 29 52.68 -18.95 19.73
CA MET A 29 51.65 -19.99 19.85
C MET A 29 51.07 -19.97 21.26
N GLY A 30 49.74 -20.01 21.45
CA GLY A 30 49.17 -20.14 22.81
C GLY A 30 47.66 -19.91 22.98
N ALA A 31 46.91 -21.02 22.97
CA ALA A 31 45.70 -21.34 23.76
C ALA A 31 44.71 -20.24 24.22
N VAL A 32 43.46 -20.35 23.75
CA VAL A 32 42.23 -20.70 24.50
C VAL A 32 41.05 -20.28 23.62
N LEU A 33 40.45 -21.24 22.92
CA LEU A 33 39.22 -21.05 22.16
C LEU A 33 38.03 -20.99 23.14
N LEU A 34 37.71 -19.79 23.64
CA LEU A 34 36.39 -19.53 24.22
C LEU A 34 35.37 -19.60 23.10
N ALA A 35 34.74 -20.77 22.94
CA ALA A 35 33.61 -20.97 22.06
C ALA A 35 32.43 -20.10 22.55
N MET A 36 32.31 -18.88 22.03
CA MET A 36 31.12 -18.07 22.21
C MET A 36 29.96 -18.77 21.48
N PRO A 37 28.90 -19.22 22.18
CA PRO A 37 27.71 -19.70 21.50
C PRO A 37 27.14 -18.53 20.71
N SER A 38 27.27 -18.61 19.39
CA SER A 38 26.64 -17.66 18.49
C SER A 38 25.13 -17.78 18.70
N LEU A 39 24.53 -16.80 19.37
CA LEU A 39 23.08 -16.67 19.39
C LEU A 39 22.65 -16.44 17.95
N ALA A 40 22.24 -17.52 17.29
CA ALA A 40 21.62 -17.49 15.97
C ALA A 40 20.31 -16.69 16.09
N GLN A 41 20.41 -15.39 15.86
CA GLN A 41 19.26 -14.54 15.62
C GLN A 41 18.62 -15.03 14.33
N SER A 42 17.62 -15.92 14.46
CA SER A 42 16.83 -16.35 13.31
C SER A 42 16.20 -15.09 12.70
N PRO A 43 16.38 -14.82 11.40
CA PRO A 43 15.74 -13.69 10.77
C PRO A 43 14.23 -13.90 10.89
N ARG A 44 13.56 -13.05 11.68
CA ARG A 44 12.11 -12.99 11.69
C ARG A 44 11.69 -12.41 10.35
N ALA A 45 11.47 -13.26 9.36
CA ALA A 45 10.87 -12.86 8.10
C ALA A 45 9.58 -12.11 8.45
N ALA A 46 9.52 -10.82 8.09
CA ALA A 46 8.25 -10.12 8.06
C ALA A 46 7.37 -10.90 7.09
N ALA A 47 6.35 -11.59 7.61
CA ALA A 47 5.44 -12.34 6.77
C ALA A 47 4.71 -11.33 5.88
N GLY A 48 5.14 -11.23 4.62
CA GLY A 48 4.47 -10.44 3.60
C GLY A 48 3.05 -10.95 3.35
N PRO A 49 2.27 -10.25 2.50
CA PRO A 49 0.94 -10.71 2.13
C PRO A 49 0.96 -12.16 1.65
N ARG A 50 0.10 -13.00 2.21
CA ARG A 50 -0.09 -14.39 1.74
C ARG A 50 -1.29 -14.43 0.81
N ALA A 51 -1.08 -14.88 -0.42
CA ALA A 51 -2.16 -15.04 -1.39
C ALA A 51 -3.14 -16.14 -0.96
N ILE A 52 -4.44 -15.86 -1.11
CA ILE A 52 -5.54 -16.83 -1.03
C ILE A 52 -5.88 -17.30 -2.45
N GLY A 53 -5.91 -16.37 -3.42
CA GLY A 53 -6.15 -16.68 -4.83
C GLY A 53 -6.36 -15.44 -5.69
N THR A 54 -6.44 -15.65 -7.01
CA THR A 54 -6.80 -14.61 -7.99
C THR A 54 -8.05 -15.02 -8.74
N PHE A 55 -9.00 -14.09 -8.87
CA PHE A 55 -10.34 -14.28 -9.39
C PHE A 55 -10.63 -13.16 -10.37
N GLY A 56 -10.41 -13.40 -11.67
CA GLY A 56 -10.56 -12.35 -12.68
C GLY A 56 -9.66 -11.15 -12.39
N ALA A 57 -10.26 -9.98 -12.18
CA ALA A 57 -9.54 -8.74 -11.86
C ALA A 57 -9.16 -8.59 -10.38
N TRP A 58 -9.59 -9.53 -9.52
CA TRP A 58 -9.47 -9.43 -8.07
C TRP A 58 -8.47 -10.42 -7.49
N THR A 59 -7.65 -9.99 -6.55
CA THR A 59 -6.78 -10.86 -5.74
C THR A 59 -7.29 -10.91 -4.30
N ALA A 60 -7.41 -12.11 -3.74
CA ALA A 60 -7.66 -12.31 -2.33
C ALA A 60 -6.35 -12.65 -1.61
N ALA A 61 -6.07 -12.00 -0.47
CA ALA A 61 -4.87 -12.23 0.33
C ALA A 61 -5.13 -12.00 1.82
N THR A 62 -4.27 -12.57 2.67
CA THR A 62 -4.18 -12.25 4.09
C THR A 62 -2.95 -11.38 4.37
N VAL A 63 -3.12 -10.38 5.24
CA VAL A 63 -2.06 -9.50 5.73
C VAL A 63 -2.12 -9.50 7.25
N THR A 64 -0.97 -9.47 7.91
CA THR A 64 -0.91 -9.27 9.36
C THR A 64 -0.74 -7.79 9.66
N GLU A 65 -1.80 -7.13 10.14
CA GLU A 65 -1.79 -5.72 10.54
C GLU A 65 -1.85 -5.63 12.06
N SER A 66 -0.84 -5.01 12.69
CA SER A 66 -0.78 -4.83 14.15
C SER A 66 -1.00 -6.13 14.95
N GLY A 67 -0.51 -7.26 14.42
CA GLY A 67 -0.67 -8.59 15.04
C GLY A 67 -1.99 -9.31 14.73
N HIS A 68 -2.90 -8.68 13.99
CA HIS A 68 -4.18 -9.26 13.59
C HIS A 68 -4.17 -9.71 12.13
N LYS A 69 -4.74 -10.88 11.86
CA LYS A 69 -4.99 -11.35 10.50
C LYS A 69 -6.12 -10.52 9.87
N VAL A 70 -5.82 -9.86 8.76
CA VAL A 70 -6.77 -9.10 7.95
C VAL A 70 -6.84 -9.73 6.57
N CYS A 71 -8.05 -10.03 6.09
CA CYS A 71 -8.25 -10.51 4.73
C CYS A 71 -8.64 -9.37 3.80
N TYR A 72 -8.07 -9.35 2.60
CA TYR A 72 -8.31 -8.35 1.57
C TYR A 72 -8.71 -9.01 0.26
N ALA A 73 -9.79 -8.52 -0.35
CA ALA A 73 -10.04 -8.66 -1.78
C ALA A 73 -9.69 -7.32 -2.42
N LEU A 74 -8.80 -7.31 -3.40
CA LEU A 74 -8.27 -6.10 -4.01
C LEU A 74 -8.32 -6.17 -5.54
N ALA A 75 -8.68 -5.07 -6.18
CA ALA A 75 -8.56 -4.87 -7.62
C ALA A 75 -7.79 -3.57 -7.89
N ARG A 76 -6.96 -3.59 -8.93
CA ARG A 76 -6.34 -2.37 -9.47
C ARG A 76 -7.24 -1.80 -10.57
N ALA A 77 -7.17 -0.48 -10.77
CA ALA A 77 -7.87 0.16 -11.86
C ALA A 77 -7.43 -0.44 -13.21
N THR A 78 -8.38 -0.91 -14.01
CA THR A 78 -8.17 -1.44 -15.35
C THR A 78 -8.03 -0.34 -16.39
N ARG A 79 -8.61 0.84 -16.14
CA ARG A 79 -8.36 2.06 -16.91
C ARG A 79 -8.03 3.18 -15.92
N PRO A 80 -6.75 3.35 -15.56
CA PRO A 80 -6.36 4.38 -14.62
C PRO A 80 -6.42 5.76 -15.30
N GLY A 81 -7.11 6.70 -14.68
CA GLY A 81 -7.17 8.11 -15.10
C GLY A 81 -5.95 8.91 -14.65
N SER A 82 -5.25 8.44 -13.62
CA SER A 82 -3.99 8.99 -13.10
C SER A 82 -2.80 8.08 -13.43
N THR A 83 -1.65 8.67 -13.73
CA THR A 83 -0.48 7.95 -14.29
C THR A 83 0.58 7.54 -13.26
N ARG A 84 0.40 7.89 -11.98
CA ARG A 84 1.46 7.76 -10.95
C ARG A 84 1.56 6.36 -10.35
N ASP A 85 0.45 5.84 -9.84
CA ASP A 85 0.30 4.50 -9.28
C ASP A 85 -1.15 4.08 -9.52
N ALA A 86 -1.39 2.89 -10.06
CA ALA A 86 -2.74 2.44 -10.36
C ALA A 86 -3.58 2.39 -9.07
N PRO A 87 -4.70 3.14 -8.99
CA PRO A 87 -5.56 3.14 -7.82
C PRO A 87 -6.11 1.75 -7.51
N THR A 88 -6.45 1.52 -6.26
CA THR A 88 -6.98 0.24 -5.79
C THR A 88 -8.38 0.40 -5.22
N LEU A 89 -9.22 -0.59 -5.50
CA LEU A 89 -10.49 -0.80 -4.83
C LEU A 89 -10.36 -2.07 -3.98
N THR A 90 -10.73 -1.98 -2.72
CA THR A 90 -10.51 -3.03 -1.75
C THR A 90 -11.76 -3.29 -0.93
N VAL A 91 -11.95 -4.55 -0.56
CA VAL A 91 -12.86 -4.96 0.52
C VAL A 91 -12.04 -5.70 1.55
N SER A 92 -12.21 -5.34 2.81
CA SER A 92 -11.38 -5.87 3.89
C SER A 92 -12.20 -6.42 5.05
N HIS A 93 -11.60 -7.38 5.72
CA HIS A 93 -12.18 -8.16 6.79
C HIS A 93 -11.20 -8.20 7.96
N ARG A 94 -11.46 -7.35 8.96
CA ARG A 94 -10.72 -7.30 10.23
C ARG A 94 -11.53 -7.99 11.33
N PRO A 95 -10.88 -8.40 12.43
CA PRO A 95 -11.59 -8.99 13.57
C PRO A 95 -12.67 -8.07 14.18
N ASP A 96 -12.39 -6.77 14.26
CA ASP A 96 -13.25 -5.74 14.86
C ASP A 96 -14.16 -5.05 13.83
N ARG A 97 -13.77 -5.05 12.56
CA ARG A 97 -14.49 -4.36 11.48
C ARG A 97 -14.52 -5.21 10.21
N ARG A 98 -15.73 -5.52 9.77
CA ARG A 98 -15.97 -6.31 8.57
C ARG A 98 -16.41 -5.46 7.41
N ASP A 99 -16.30 -6.06 6.23
CA ASP A 99 -16.95 -5.59 5.01
C ASP A 99 -16.55 -4.16 4.59
N GLN A 100 -15.42 -3.64 5.09
CA GLN A 100 -15.03 -2.28 4.80
C GLN A 100 -14.60 -2.16 3.34
N VAL A 101 -15.34 -1.36 2.58
CA VAL A 101 -15.04 -1.02 1.19
C VAL A 101 -14.22 0.27 1.18
N ALA A 102 -13.06 0.22 0.53
CA ALA A 102 -12.16 1.35 0.45
C ALA A 102 -11.55 1.50 -0.95
N PHE A 103 -11.45 2.75 -1.40
CA PHE A 103 -10.77 3.15 -2.61
C PHE A 103 -9.54 3.98 -2.23
N GLN A 104 -8.37 3.59 -2.74
CA GLN A 104 -7.13 4.34 -2.55
C GLN A 104 -6.70 4.91 -3.90
N GLY A 105 -6.66 6.25 -4.00
CA GLY A 105 -6.42 6.99 -5.25
C GLY A 105 -4.97 6.99 -5.75
N GLY A 106 -4.18 5.96 -5.41
CA GLY A 106 -2.74 5.96 -5.65
C GLY A 106 -2.00 6.98 -4.75
N SER A 107 -0.94 7.62 -5.25
CA SER A 107 -0.16 8.61 -4.50
C SER A 107 -0.80 10.02 -4.43
N ASN A 108 -2.07 10.16 -4.83
CA ASN A 108 -2.84 11.40 -4.68
C ASN A 108 -3.53 11.44 -3.32
N ARG A 109 -3.25 12.48 -2.52
CA ARG A 109 -4.00 12.74 -1.28
C ARG A 109 -5.32 13.43 -1.59
N PHE A 110 -6.37 13.04 -0.89
CA PHE A 110 -7.63 13.77 -0.94
C PHE A 110 -7.48 15.14 -0.26
N GLN A 111 -8.11 16.17 -0.83
CA GLN A 111 -8.22 17.48 -0.18
C GLN A 111 -8.98 17.35 1.15
N ARG A 112 -8.75 18.27 2.10
CA ARG A 112 -9.53 18.31 3.34
C ARG A 112 -11.02 18.43 3.00
N ASN A 113 -11.84 17.56 3.60
CA ASN A 113 -13.28 17.47 3.38
C ASN A 113 -13.71 17.07 1.95
N ALA A 114 -12.83 16.48 1.16
CA ALA A 114 -13.23 15.94 -0.13
C ALA A 114 -14.26 14.81 0.06
N THR A 115 -15.31 14.83 -0.74
CA THR A 115 -16.18 13.67 -0.94
C THR A 115 -15.70 12.94 -2.18
N ALA A 116 -15.40 11.66 -2.05
CA ALA A 116 -15.22 10.78 -3.20
C ALA A 116 -16.57 10.11 -3.51
N ALA A 117 -16.85 9.89 -4.78
CA ALA A 117 -17.98 9.11 -5.23
C ALA A 117 -17.47 7.94 -6.07
N VAL A 118 -18.05 6.76 -5.83
CA VAL A 118 -17.83 5.59 -6.67
C VAL A 118 -19.17 5.20 -7.27
N LYS A 119 -19.21 5.08 -8.59
CA LYS A 119 -20.41 4.68 -9.33
C LYS A 119 -20.28 3.24 -9.81
N VAL A 120 -21.33 2.45 -9.66
CA VAL A 120 -21.41 1.07 -10.15
C VAL A 120 -22.69 0.90 -10.95
N GLY A 121 -22.58 0.81 -12.28
CA GLY A 121 -23.77 0.92 -13.14
C GLY A 121 -24.45 2.28 -12.93
N ASP A 122 -25.73 2.27 -12.54
CA ASP A 122 -26.50 3.48 -12.21
C ASP A 122 -26.48 3.83 -10.71
N THR A 123 -25.84 3.01 -9.88
CA THR A 123 -25.79 3.21 -8.43
C THR A 123 -24.64 4.13 -8.03
N ASP A 124 -24.96 5.27 -7.43
CA ASP A 124 -23.98 6.17 -6.82
C ASP A 124 -23.74 5.79 -5.35
N LEU A 125 -22.48 5.52 -5.01
CA LEU A 125 -22.05 5.18 -3.66
C LEU A 125 -21.27 6.36 -3.05
N ALA A 126 -21.73 6.81 -1.88
CA ALA A 126 -21.08 7.90 -1.16
C ALA A 126 -19.88 7.40 -0.34
N PHE A 127 -18.73 8.07 -0.49
CA PHE A 127 -17.53 7.78 0.29
C PHE A 127 -17.11 9.00 1.12
N TYR A 128 -16.41 8.76 2.22
CA TYR A 128 -15.72 9.78 3.00
C TYR A 128 -14.21 9.56 2.94
N THR A 129 -13.43 10.63 2.90
CA THR A 129 -11.97 10.55 2.74
C THR A 129 -11.26 10.66 4.09
N HIS A 130 -10.20 9.89 4.27
CA HIS A 130 -9.24 10.03 5.36
C HIS A 130 -7.83 9.78 4.80
N ALA A 131 -6.96 10.79 4.90
CA ALA A 131 -5.63 10.80 4.28
C ALA A 131 -5.69 10.56 2.75
N ASP A 132 -5.20 9.43 2.27
CA ASP A 132 -5.15 9.01 0.86
C ASP A 132 -6.21 7.94 0.51
N THR A 133 -7.08 7.60 1.46
CA THR A 133 -8.08 6.54 1.31
C THR A 133 -9.49 7.11 1.45
N ALA A 134 -10.39 6.69 0.57
CA ALA A 134 -11.82 6.94 0.66
C ALA A 134 -12.53 5.66 1.10
N TYR A 135 -13.40 5.76 2.10
CA TYR A 135 -14.18 4.64 2.63
C TYR A 135 -15.66 4.80 2.32
N ALA A 136 -16.32 3.72 1.95
CA ALA A 136 -17.77 3.75 1.72
C ALA A 136 -18.50 4.14 3.02
N ARG A 137 -19.52 4.99 2.89
CA ARG A 137 -20.41 5.34 4.00
C ARG A 137 -21.37 4.20 4.34
N ASP A 138 -21.82 3.48 3.32
CA ASP A 138 -22.61 2.26 3.44
C ASP A 138 -21.88 1.10 2.77
N ASN A 139 -21.23 0.28 3.59
CA ASN A 139 -20.48 -0.88 3.13
C ASN A 139 -21.39 -1.99 2.55
N ALA A 140 -22.59 -2.16 3.11
CA ALA A 140 -23.51 -3.20 2.67
C ALA A 140 -24.07 -2.87 1.28
N ALA A 141 -24.50 -1.62 1.07
CA ALA A 141 -24.92 -1.13 -0.24
C ALA A 141 -23.77 -1.20 -1.26
N ALA A 142 -22.55 -0.83 -0.86
CA ALA A 142 -21.38 -0.92 -1.72
C ALA A 142 -21.09 -2.36 -2.14
N ILE A 143 -21.07 -3.33 -1.22
CA ILE A 143 -20.85 -4.74 -1.55
C ILE A 143 -21.96 -5.27 -2.46
N ALA A 144 -23.23 -4.95 -2.18
CA ALA A 144 -24.34 -5.36 -3.03
C ALA A 144 -24.18 -4.83 -4.46
N ALA A 145 -23.85 -3.55 -4.62
CA ALA A 145 -23.58 -2.94 -5.92
C ALA A 145 -22.39 -3.61 -6.62
N LEU A 146 -21.27 -3.84 -5.91
CA LEU A 146 -20.08 -4.48 -6.48
C LEU A 146 -20.34 -5.92 -6.94
N ARG A 147 -21.23 -6.67 -6.26
CA ARG A 147 -21.64 -8.03 -6.67
C ARG A 147 -22.50 -8.04 -7.94
N ALA A 148 -23.37 -7.04 -8.07
CA ALA A 148 -24.31 -6.94 -9.19
C ALA A 148 -23.70 -6.25 -10.42
N GLY A 149 -22.68 -5.42 -10.21
CA GLY A 149 -22.06 -4.60 -11.25
C GLY A 149 -21.02 -5.35 -12.09
N ARG A 150 -20.66 -4.73 -13.22
CA ARG A 150 -19.58 -5.17 -14.11
C ARG A 150 -18.33 -4.30 -14.01
N GLU A 151 -18.54 -3.03 -13.70
CA GLU A 151 -17.51 -2.00 -13.63
C GLU A 151 -17.85 -1.03 -12.50
N ALA A 152 -16.82 -0.54 -11.81
CA ALA A 152 -16.91 0.57 -10.87
C ALA A 152 -16.05 1.74 -11.37
N VAL A 153 -16.57 2.96 -11.29
CA VAL A 153 -15.87 4.18 -11.68
C VAL A 153 -15.75 5.09 -10.46
N ALA A 154 -14.53 5.35 -10.02
CA ALA A 154 -14.23 6.30 -8.96
C ALA A 154 -13.76 7.62 -9.56
N THR A 155 -14.34 8.74 -9.12
CA THR A 155 -13.92 10.07 -9.57
C THR A 155 -12.97 10.67 -8.54
N VAL A 156 -11.76 11.04 -8.96
CA VAL A 156 -10.73 11.65 -8.11
C VAL A 156 -10.28 13.00 -8.64
N PRO A 157 -9.64 13.85 -7.81
CA PRO A 157 -8.94 15.02 -8.31
C PRO A 157 -7.87 14.63 -9.33
N GLY A 158 -7.81 15.37 -10.43
CA GLY A 158 -6.84 15.12 -11.50
C GLY A 158 -5.41 15.50 -11.11
N PRO A 159 -4.42 15.09 -11.92
CA PRO A 159 -3.01 15.33 -11.64
C PRO A 159 -2.70 16.83 -11.42
N ASN A 160 -1.81 17.12 -10.47
CA ASN A 160 -1.38 18.49 -10.15
C ASN A 160 -2.53 19.44 -9.77
N GLY A 161 -3.62 18.89 -9.23
CA GLY A 161 -4.79 19.67 -8.77
C GLY A 161 -5.65 20.24 -9.89
N ARG A 162 -5.52 19.74 -11.13
CA ARG A 162 -6.30 20.20 -12.28
C ARG A 162 -7.36 19.16 -12.67
N GLY A 163 -8.62 19.58 -12.73
CA GLY A 163 -9.75 18.75 -13.19
C GLY A 163 -10.03 17.53 -12.32
N THR A 164 -10.76 16.58 -12.89
CA THR A 164 -11.03 15.27 -12.30
C THR A 164 -10.51 14.16 -13.20
N ALA A 165 -10.13 13.03 -12.61
CA ALA A 165 -9.78 11.81 -13.31
C ALA A 165 -10.75 10.69 -12.90
N ASN A 166 -11.08 9.82 -13.85
CA ASN A 166 -11.94 8.67 -13.60
C ASN A 166 -11.09 7.41 -13.54
N GLU A 167 -11.15 6.73 -12.42
CA GLU A 167 -10.45 5.49 -12.15
C GLU A 167 -11.44 4.34 -12.30
N THR A 168 -11.22 3.50 -13.30
CA THR A 168 -12.17 2.42 -13.62
C THR A 168 -11.65 1.08 -13.14
N PHE A 169 -12.51 0.31 -12.48
CA PHE A 169 -12.24 -1.04 -11.98
C PHE A 169 -13.17 -2.06 -12.63
N SER A 170 -12.61 -3.16 -13.12
CA SER A 170 -13.41 -4.33 -13.49
C SER A 170 -13.91 -5.05 -12.23
N LEU A 171 -15.21 -5.38 -12.20
CA LEU A 171 -15.83 -6.16 -11.13
C LEU A 171 -15.88 -7.66 -11.44
N SER A 172 -15.32 -8.07 -12.58
CA SER A 172 -15.18 -9.48 -12.94
C SER A 172 -14.37 -10.23 -11.88
N GLY A 173 -15.01 -11.19 -11.22
CA GLY A 173 -14.41 -12.01 -10.16
C GLY A 173 -14.54 -11.46 -8.74
N PHE A 174 -15.16 -10.29 -8.55
CA PHE A 174 -15.37 -9.69 -7.23
C PHE A 174 -16.08 -10.66 -6.26
N THR A 175 -17.23 -11.21 -6.67
CA THR A 175 -18.01 -12.14 -5.84
C THR A 175 -17.16 -13.32 -5.37
N ALA A 176 -16.39 -13.94 -6.27
CA ALA A 176 -15.55 -15.08 -5.91
C ALA A 176 -14.42 -14.70 -4.93
N ALA A 177 -13.77 -13.55 -5.14
CA ALA A 177 -12.75 -13.04 -4.23
C ALA A 177 -13.33 -12.69 -2.85
N TYR A 178 -14.51 -12.05 -2.81
CA TYR A 178 -15.22 -11.73 -1.58
C TYR A 178 -15.55 -13.01 -0.79
N GLU A 179 -16.08 -14.03 -1.44
CA GLU A 179 -16.38 -15.30 -0.77
C GLU A 179 -15.11 -15.99 -0.27
N ALA A 180 -13.99 -15.88 -1.01
CA ALA A 180 -12.71 -16.44 -0.57
C ALA A 180 -12.20 -15.77 0.72
N ILE A 181 -12.25 -14.43 0.81
CA ILE A 181 -11.86 -13.74 2.05
C ILE A 181 -12.85 -13.97 3.19
N SER A 182 -14.13 -14.16 2.89
CA SER A 182 -15.16 -14.47 3.89
C SER A 182 -14.96 -15.85 4.51
N ARG A 183 -14.48 -16.82 3.71
CA ARG A 183 -14.09 -18.15 4.22
C ARG A 183 -12.79 -18.10 5.04
N GLU A 184 -11.78 -17.37 4.57
CA GLU A 184 -10.47 -17.29 5.24
C GLU A 184 -10.52 -16.49 6.56
N CYS A 185 -11.30 -15.42 6.58
CA CYS A 185 -11.60 -14.64 7.76
C CYS A 185 -13.12 -14.69 7.98
N PRO A 186 -13.71 -15.62 8.76
CA PRO A 186 -15.15 -15.64 9.01
C PRO A 186 -15.58 -14.49 9.94
N ALA A 187 -16.89 -14.16 9.94
CA ALA A 187 -17.46 -13.27 10.94
C ALA A 187 -17.31 -13.88 12.35
N ALA A 188 -17.06 -13.04 13.36
CA ALA A 188 -17.05 -13.50 14.74
C ALA A 188 -18.42 -14.12 15.06
N ARG A 189 -18.42 -15.34 15.58
CA ARG A 189 -19.65 -15.97 16.08
C ARG A 189 -20.07 -15.16 17.31
N ARG A 190 -21.23 -14.51 17.23
CA ARG A 190 -21.88 -13.88 18.39
C ARG A 190 -22.64 -14.93 19.17
#